data_AF-A0A673JBJ8-F1
#
_entry.id   AF-A0A673JBJ8-F1
#
_cell.length_a   1.000
_cell.length_b   1.000
_cell.length_c   1.000
_cell.angle_alpha   90.00
_cell.angle_beta   90.00
_cell.angle_gamma   90.00
#
_symmetry.space_group_name_H-M   'P 1'
#
loop_
_entity.id
_entity.type
_entity.pdbx_description
1 polymer ?
#
loop_
_entity_poly.entity_id
_entity_poly.type
_entity_poly.pdbx_seq_one_letter_code
_entity_poly.pdbx_strand_id
1 'polypeptide(L)'
;MFLLSRFISQATKTPRVQFQQHAPTDFTNLVRRFYVLQAERVEAYKLFEEGHEAYLRTGPHYDFEHYKQLVHEITKAFCGISKEVLEIKEQLHQDFDRPNLSEHIDKLQIKEKEKLELTAKLQLTKQNAQDHPEDEDFQEKVCEIKQDIIKNTAALSEILQDFMYDSEEPE
;
A
#
# COMPACT_ATOMS: atom_id res chain seq x y z
N MET A 1 28.69 -33.37 25.22
CA MET A 1 28.31 -33.50 26.65
C MET A 1 27.02 -32.72 26.81
N PHE A 2 25.82 -33.26 27.03
CA PHE A 2 25.40 -34.46 27.76
C PHE A 2 24.45 -35.34 26.94
N LEU A 3 24.42 -36.61 27.33
CA LEU A 3 23.72 -37.76 26.74
C LEU A 3 22.41 -38.05 27.50
N LEU A 4 21.43 -38.61 26.77
CA LEU A 4 20.43 -39.62 27.17
C LEU A 4 19.30 -39.17 28.13
N SER A 5 18.05 -39.67 28.08
CA SER A 5 17.26 -40.55 27.20
C SER A 5 15.84 -40.68 27.83
N ARG A 6 14.90 -41.33 27.12
CA ARG A 6 13.62 -41.96 27.58
C ARG A 6 12.39 -41.03 27.69
N PHE A 7 11.18 -41.34 27.20
CA PHE A 7 10.53 -42.59 26.76
C PHE A 7 9.34 -42.30 25.82
N ILE A 8 8.89 -43.36 25.14
CA ILE A 8 7.80 -43.43 24.13
C ILE A 8 6.41 -43.21 24.76
N SER A 9 5.54 -42.46 24.09
CA SER A 9 4.10 -42.80 24.02
C SER A 9 3.48 -42.20 22.76
N GLN A 10 3.03 -43.06 21.85
CA GLN A 10 2.19 -42.68 20.73
C GLN A 10 0.81 -42.24 21.24
N ALA A 11 0.38 -41.06 20.81
CA ALA A 11 -1.03 -40.74 20.63
C ALA A 11 -1.11 -39.76 19.45
N THR A 12 -1.58 -40.26 18.32
CA THR A 12 -1.92 -39.50 17.12
C THR A 12 -2.87 -38.36 17.49
N LYS A 13 -2.35 -37.13 17.53
CA LYS A 13 -3.18 -35.92 17.48
C LYS A 13 -3.10 -35.36 16.08
N THR A 14 -4.12 -35.67 15.28
CA THR A 14 -4.43 -34.95 14.05
C THR A 14 -4.50 -33.45 14.40
N PRO A 15 -3.80 -32.55 13.68
CA PRO A 15 -4.00 -31.13 13.88
C PRO A 15 -5.42 -30.81 13.43
N ARG A 16 -6.28 -30.44 14.39
CA ARG A 16 -7.57 -29.83 14.10
C ARG A 16 -7.23 -28.48 13.51
N VAL A 17 -7.34 -28.36 12.17
CA VAL A 17 -7.29 -27.08 11.48
C VAL A 17 -8.35 -26.22 12.13
N GLN A 18 -7.92 -25.22 12.90
CA GLN A 18 -8.81 -24.19 13.39
C GLN A 18 -9.19 -23.39 12.14
N PHE A 19 -10.34 -23.72 11.56
CA PHE A 19 -11.01 -22.79 10.67
C PHE A 19 -11.30 -21.56 11.52
N GLN A 20 -10.51 -20.53 11.28
CA GLN A 20 -10.76 -19.21 11.81
C GLN A 20 -12.08 -18.78 11.18
N GLN A 21 -13.17 -18.97 11.94
CA GLN A 21 -14.50 -18.55 11.53
C GLN A 21 -14.50 -17.02 11.54
N HIS A 22 -14.12 -16.43 10.42
CA HIS A 22 -14.49 -15.06 10.14
C HIS A 22 -16.01 -15.06 10.00
N ALA A 23 -16.69 -14.23 10.79
CA ALA A 23 -18.10 -13.96 10.56
C ALA A 23 -18.26 -13.56 9.08
N PRO A 24 -19.34 -13.99 8.39
CA PRO A 24 -19.54 -13.59 7.00
C PRO A 24 -19.57 -12.07 6.94
N THR A 25 -18.55 -11.47 6.33
CA THR A 25 -18.54 -10.06 6.00
C THR A 25 -19.66 -9.88 5.00
N ASP A 26 -20.65 -9.04 5.28
CA ASP A 26 -21.64 -8.66 4.27
C ASP A 26 -20.99 -7.75 3.21
N PHE A 27 -21.45 -7.82 1.96
CA PHE A 27 -20.92 -7.09 0.81
C PHE A 27 -20.70 -5.60 1.12
N THR A 28 -21.67 -4.95 1.74
CA THR A 28 -21.60 -3.53 2.10
C THR A 28 -20.46 -3.24 3.09
N ASN A 29 -20.22 -4.13 4.06
CA ASN A 29 -19.11 -3.97 4.99
C ASN A 29 -17.76 -4.17 4.31
N LEU A 30 -17.69 -5.06 3.32
CA LEU A 30 -16.50 -5.29 2.51
C LEU A 30 -16.14 -4.05 1.68
N VAL A 31 -17.11 -3.48 0.97
CA VAL A 31 -16.97 -2.23 0.21
C VAL A 31 -16.57 -1.07 1.13
N ARG A 32 -17.21 -0.93 2.30
CA ARG A 32 -16.83 0.09 3.28
C ARG A 32 -15.38 -0.10 3.75
N ARG A 33 -14.96 -1.33 4.04
CA ARG A 33 -13.57 -1.60 4.47
C ARG A 33 -12.58 -1.23 3.37
N PHE A 34 -12.88 -1.51 2.12
CA PHE A 34 -12.06 -1.09 0.98
C PHE A 34 -11.84 0.43 0.95
N TYR A 35 -12.89 1.25 1.13
CA TYR A 35 -12.74 2.71 1.20
C TYR A 35 -11.96 3.19 2.42
N VAL A 36 -12.12 2.53 3.58
CA VAL A 36 -11.30 2.83 4.76
C VAL A 36 -9.82 2.58 4.46
N LEU A 37 -9.48 1.48 3.79
CA LEU A 37 -8.11 1.18 3.36
C LEU A 37 -7.57 2.23 2.37
N GLN A 38 -8.40 2.78 1.48
CA GLN A 38 -8.00 3.89 0.61
C GLN A 38 -7.67 5.15 1.41
N ALA A 39 -8.49 5.48 2.42
CA ALA A 39 -8.21 6.62 3.29
C ALA A 39 -6.92 6.42 4.11
N GLU A 40 -6.71 5.22 4.67
CA GLU A 40 -5.46 4.86 5.36
C GLU A 40 -4.24 5.01 4.43
N ARG A 41 -4.37 4.64 3.15
CA ARG A 41 -3.32 4.79 2.15
C ARG A 41 -2.99 6.25 1.85
N VAL A 42 -4.00 7.12 1.76
CA VAL A 42 -3.82 8.56 1.57
C VAL A 42 -3.03 9.17 2.75
N GLU A 43 -3.38 8.80 3.98
CA GLU A 43 -2.64 9.24 5.16
C GLU A 43 -1.19 8.71 5.17
N ALA A 44 -0.96 7.46 4.75
CA ALA A 44 0.40 6.93 4.63
C ALA A 44 1.25 7.72 3.62
N TYR A 45 0.70 8.09 2.45
CA TYR A 45 1.39 8.96 1.49
C TYR A 45 1.70 10.34 2.08
N LYS A 46 0.75 10.93 2.82
CA LYS A 46 0.94 12.23 3.46
C LYS A 46 2.07 12.20 4.49
N LEU A 47 2.08 11.20 5.37
CA LEU A 47 3.15 11.01 6.35
C LEU A 47 4.51 10.78 5.67
N PHE A 48 4.51 10.06 4.55
CA PHE A 48 5.74 9.81 3.79
C PHE A 48 6.32 11.10 3.19
N GLU A 49 5.47 11.97 2.63
CA GLU A 49 5.88 13.26 2.10
C GLU A 49 6.37 14.20 3.21
N GLU A 50 5.58 14.38 4.28
CA GLU A 50 5.94 15.25 5.42
C GLU A 50 7.26 14.82 6.08
N GLY A 51 7.47 13.51 6.22
CA GLY A 51 8.70 12.97 6.77
C GLY A 51 9.91 13.14 5.84
N HIS A 52 9.72 13.06 4.52
CA HIS A 52 10.79 13.39 3.58
C HIS A 52 11.14 14.88 3.58
N GLU A 53 10.15 15.77 3.68
CA GLU A 53 10.40 17.21 3.85
C GLU A 53 11.13 17.51 5.16
N ALA A 54 10.81 16.80 6.24
CA ALA A 54 11.56 16.88 7.50
C ALA A 54 13.01 16.40 7.32
N TYR A 55 13.22 15.30 6.61
CA TYR A 55 14.55 14.78 6.29
C TYR A 55 15.37 15.78 5.47
N LEU A 56 14.82 16.35 4.39
CA LEU A 56 15.54 17.31 3.55
C LEU A 56 15.98 18.57 4.32
N ARG A 57 15.19 19.03 5.31
CA ARG A 57 15.55 20.15 6.19
C ARG A 57 16.78 19.90 7.07
N THR A 58 17.22 18.65 7.22
CA THR A 58 18.44 18.30 7.96
C THR A 58 19.72 18.42 7.11
N GLY A 59 19.58 18.72 5.81
CA GLY A 59 20.72 18.91 4.91
C GLY A 59 21.66 20.05 5.36
N PRO A 60 22.97 19.96 5.03
CA PRO A 60 23.62 18.87 4.30
C PRO A 60 23.95 17.64 5.18
N HIS A 61 23.77 17.73 6.51
CA HIS A 61 24.03 16.63 7.45
C HIS A 61 22.77 15.80 7.68
N TYR A 62 22.32 15.14 6.61
CA TYR A 62 21.08 14.39 6.58
C TYR A 62 20.93 13.38 7.73
N ASP A 63 19.79 13.42 8.40
CA ASP A 63 19.42 12.44 9.43
C ASP A 63 18.87 11.16 8.82
N PHE A 64 19.78 10.40 8.21
CA PHE A 64 19.44 9.18 7.47
C PHE A 64 18.85 8.08 8.35
N GLU A 65 19.28 7.96 9.61
CA GLU A 65 18.80 6.90 10.50
C GLU A 65 17.32 7.08 10.86
N HIS A 66 16.89 8.30 11.19
CA HIS A 66 15.47 8.57 11.44
C HIS A 66 14.64 8.42 10.17
N TYR A 67 15.14 8.91 9.03
CA TYR A 67 14.40 8.78 7.76
C TYR A 67 14.24 7.32 7.32
N LYS A 68 15.29 6.51 7.46
CA LYS A 68 15.24 5.07 7.18
C LYS A 68 14.22 4.35 8.06
N GLN A 69 14.14 4.69 9.35
CA GLN A 69 13.14 4.12 10.24
C GLN A 69 11.72 4.49 9.81
N LEU A 70 11.49 5.75 9.42
CA LEU A 70 10.21 6.18 8.86
C LEU A 70 9.85 5.39 7.59
N VAL A 71 10.78 5.29 6.63
CA VAL A 71 10.57 4.53 5.38
C VAL A 71 10.16 3.09 5.68
N HIS A 72 10.77 2.45 6.68
CA HIS A 72 10.40 1.10 7.10
C HIS A 72 8.96 0.99 7.62
N GLU A 73 8.53 1.92 8.49
CA GLU A 73 7.17 1.90 9.02
C GLU A 73 6.13 2.22 7.94
N ILE A 74 6.42 3.18 7.06
CA ILE A 74 5.56 3.49 5.89
C ILE A 74 5.46 2.29 4.94
N THR A 75 6.57 1.59 4.69
CA THR A 75 6.58 0.38 3.85
C THR A 75 5.67 -0.69 4.43
N LYS A 76 5.74 -0.93 5.76
CA LYS A 76 4.83 -1.87 6.43
C LYS A 76 3.37 -1.46 6.26
N ALA A 77 3.04 -0.18 6.41
CA ALA A 77 1.68 0.32 6.23
C ALA A 77 1.17 0.02 4.81
N PHE A 78 1.94 0.37 3.77
CA PHE A 78 1.57 0.06 2.39
C PHE A 78 1.43 -1.45 2.14
N CYS A 79 2.35 -2.28 2.65
CA CYS A 79 2.24 -3.73 2.52
C CYS A 79 0.99 -4.30 3.19
N GLY A 80 0.65 -3.81 4.39
CA GLY A 80 -0.56 -4.22 5.12
C GLY A 80 -1.82 -3.87 4.34
N ILE A 81 -1.93 -2.61 3.89
CA ILE A 81 -3.06 -2.13 3.08
C ILE A 81 -3.18 -2.95 1.79
N SER A 82 -2.10 -3.12 1.03
CA SER A 82 -2.16 -3.85 -0.23
C SER A 82 -2.52 -5.33 -0.04
N LYS A 83 -2.04 -5.96 1.04
CA LYS A 83 -2.44 -7.34 1.36
C LYS A 83 -3.95 -7.44 1.60
N GLU A 84 -4.50 -6.57 2.43
CA GLU A 84 -5.93 -6.60 2.75
C GLU A 84 -6.80 -6.25 1.53
N VAL A 85 -6.38 -5.31 0.68
CA VAL A 85 -7.09 -5.01 -0.58
C VAL A 85 -7.10 -6.22 -1.52
N LEU A 86 -6.03 -7.02 -1.58
CA LEU A 86 -6.01 -8.26 -2.37
C LEU A 86 -6.95 -9.32 -1.80
N GLU A 87 -7.06 -9.43 -0.48
CA GLU A 87 -8.03 -10.31 0.19
C GLU A 87 -9.48 -9.87 -0.15
N ILE A 88 -9.76 -8.57 -0.12
CA ILE A 88 -11.07 -8.02 -0.52
C ILE A 88 -11.37 -8.36 -1.99
N LYS A 89 -10.39 -8.20 -2.88
CA LYS A 89 -10.52 -8.55 -4.29
C LYS A 89 -10.93 -10.02 -4.47
N GLU A 90 -10.25 -10.93 -3.78
CA GLU A 90 -10.55 -12.36 -3.85
C GLU A 90 -11.97 -12.66 -3.37
N GLN A 91 -12.41 -12.04 -2.26
CA GLN A 91 -13.78 -12.19 -1.75
C GLN A 91 -14.83 -11.66 -2.72
N LEU A 92 -14.62 -10.48 -3.31
CA LEU A 92 -15.54 -9.92 -4.32
C LEU A 92 -15.75 -10.88 -5.49
N HIS A 93 -14.67 -11.51 -5.95
CA HIS A 93 -14.73 -12.45 -7.07
C HIS A 93 -15.32 -13.81 -6.68
N GLN A 94 -14.98 -14.35 -5.51
CA GLN A 94 -15.33 -15.74 -5.15
C GLN A 94 -16.63 -15.85 -4.35
N ASP A 95 -16.87 -14.93 -3.42
CA ASP A 95 -17.95 -15.04 -2.44
C ASP A 95 -19.18 -14.22 -2.84
N PHE A 96 -18.99 -13.16 -3.64
CA PHE A 96 -20.05 -12.23 -4.06
C PHE A 96 -20.37 -12.26 -5.55
N ASP A 97 -19.66 -13.04 -6.36
CA ASP A 97 -19.83 -13.10 -7.83
C ASP A 97 -19.77 -11.70 -8.50
N ARG A 98 -18.87 -10.83 -8.02
CA ARG A 98 -18.63 -9.47 -8.55
C ARG A 98 -17.25 -9.36 -9.20
N PRO A 99 -17.02 -10.04 -10.34
CA PRO A 99 -15.72 -9.99 -11.04
C PRO A 99 -15.38 -8.59 -11.58
N ASN A 100 -16.39 -7.78 -11.92
CA ASN A 100 -16.21 -6.39 -12.35
C ASN A 100 -15.54 -5.53 -11.26
N LEU A 101 -15.98 -5.65 -10.00
CA LEU A 101 -15.38 -4.93 -8.87
C LEU A 101 -13.96 -5.42 -8.58
N SER A 102 -13.70 -6.72 -8.74
CA SER A 102 -12.35 -7.29 -8.66
C SER A 102 -11.42 -6.71 -9.73
N GLU A 103 -11.90 -6.51 -10.97
CA GLU A 103 -11.11 -5.94 -12.06
C GLU A 103 -10.72 -4.47 -11.78
N HIS A 104 -11.63 -3.68 -11.21
CA HIS A 104 -11.32 -2.33 -10.77
C HIS A 104 -10.22 -2.30 -9.71
N ILE A 105 -10.22 -3.25 -8.76
CA ILE A 105 -9.15 -3.36 -7.75
C ILE A 105 -7.80 -3.73 -8.39
N ASP A 106 -7.79 -4.56 -9.44
CA ASP A 106 -6.55 -4.85 -10.17
C ASP A 106 -5.95 -3.60 -10.82
N LYS A 107 -6.79 -2.83 -11.53
CA LYS A 107 -6.39 -1.55 -12.14
C LYS A 107 -5.88 -0.58 -11.07
N LEU A 108 -6.58 -0.50 -9.93
CA LEU A 108 -6.20 0.33 -8.80
C LEU A 108 -4.81 -0.04 -8.26
N GLN A 109 -4.55 -1.33 -7.99
CA GLN A 109 -3.26 -1.78 -7.44
C GLN A 109 -2.09 -1.50 -8.38
N ILE A 110 -2.29 -1.61 -9.70
CA ILE A 110 -1.28 -1.22 -10.68
C ILE A 110 -0.98 0.28 -10.58
N LYS A 111 -2.02 1.12 -10.54
CA LYS A 111 -1.84 2.58 -10.42
C LYS A 111 -1.24 3.01 -9.09
N GLU A 112 -1.57 2.34 -7.99
CA GLU A 112 -0.96 2.58 -6.69
C GLU A 112 0.51 2.23 -6.65
N LYS A 113 0.89 1.12 -7.29
CA LYS A 113 2.31 0.74 -7.43
C LYS A 113 3.06 1.80 -8.25
N GLU A 114 2.53 2.21 -9.39
CA GLU A 114 3.11 3.28 -10.23
C GLU A 114 3.27 4.59 -9.42
N LYS A 115 2.26 4.97 -8.63
CA LYS A 115 2.30 6.17 -7.78
C LYS A 115 3.41 6.10 -6.74
N LEU A 116 3.58 4.95 -6.08
CA LEU A 116 4.61 4.75 -5.08
C LEU A 116 6.02 4.84 -5.70
N GLU A 117 6.21 4.25 -6.88
CA GLU A 117 7.46 4.33 -7.64
C GLU A 117 7.78 5.79 -8.05
N LEU A 118 6.79 6.52 -8.56
CA LEU A 118 6.92 7.95 -8.88
C LEU A 118 7.23 8.79 -7.64
N THR A 119 6.62 8.49 -6.50
CA THR A 119 6.85 9.18 -5.23
C THR A 119 8.30 8.99 -4.77
N ALA A 120 8.81 7.76 -4.78
CA ALA A 120 10.21 7.49 -4.45
C ALA A 120 11.17 8.20 -5.41
N LYS A 121 10.87 8.19 -6.72
CA LYS A 121 11.66 8.92 -7.72
C LYS A 121 11.65 10.42 -7.47
N LEU A 122 10.49 10.99 -7.13
CA LEU A 122 10.35 12.41 -6.79
C LEU A 122 11.23 12.78 -5.59
N GLN A 123 11.21 11.96 -4.53
CA GLN A 123 12.02 12.21 -3.33
C GLN A 123 13.51 12.25 -3.63
N LEU A 124 14.04 11.24 -4.35
CA LEU A 124 15.44 11.22 -4.78
C LEU A 124 15.80 12.44 -5.65
N THR A 125 14.91 12.80 -6.59
CA THR A 125 15.15 13.94 -7.48
C THR A 125 15.11 15.27 -6.72
N LYS A 126 14.21 15.42 -5.73
CA LYS A 126 14.16 16.59 -4.84
C LYS A 126 15.44 16.72 -4.03
N GLN A 127 15.97 15.61 -3.50
CA GLN A 127 17.24 15.64 -2.78
C GLN A 127 18.39 16.07 -3.70
N ASN A 128 18.50 15.49 -4.90
CA ASN A 128 19.52 15.88 -5.88
C ASN A 128 19.42 17.36 -6.27
N ALA A 129 18.21 17.88 -6.46
CA ALA A 129 17.98 19.29 -6.75
C ALA A 129 18.43 20.23 -5.61
N GLN A 130 18.39 19.75 -4.36
CA GLN A 130 18.88 20.47 -3.18
C GLN A 130 20.41 20.39 -3.05
N ASP A 131 20.98 19.21 -3.32
CA ASP A 131 22.42 18.96 -3.21
C ASP A 131 23.22 19.57 -4.38
N HIS A 132 22.57 19.77 -5.53
CA HIS A 132 23.16 20.31 -6.77
C HIS A 132 22.30 21.44 -7.36
N PRO A 133 22.19 22.61 -6.69
CA PRO A 133 21.34 23.71 -7.13
C PRO A 133 21.77 24.34 -8.46
N GLU A 134 23.02 24.14 -8.90
CA GLU A 134 23.54 24.58 -10.19
C GLU A 134 23.03 23.76 -11.39
N ASP A 135 22.45 22.59 -11.14
CA ASP A 135 21.94 21.69 -12.18
C ASP A 135 20.42 21.85 -12.34
N GLU A 136 20.04 22.74 -13.27
CA GLU A 136 18.64 23.07 -13.56
C GLU A 136 17.82 21.86 -14.06
N ASP A 137 18.48 20.82 -14.59
CA ASP A 137 17.84 19.58 -15.08
C ASP A 137 17.09 18.85 -13.95
N PHE A 138 17.56 18.94 -12.70
CA PHE A 138 16.84 18.35 -11.57
C PHE A 138 15.54 19.07 -11.25
N GLN A 139 15.48 20.40 -11.40
CA GLN A 139 14.25 21.17 -11.16
C GLN A 139 13.19 20.87 -12.21
N GLU A 140 13.60 20.74 -13.47
CA GLU A 140 12.72 20.32 -14.57
C GLU A 140 12.15 18.92 -14.29
N LYS A 141 13.01 17.95 -13.97
CA LYS A 141 12.58 16.58 -13.61
C LYS A 141 11.64 16.53 -12.41
N VAL A 142 11.85 17.36 -11.38
CA VAL A 142 10.92 17.46 -10.24
C VAL A 142 9.53 17.90 -10.73
N CYS A 143 9.46 18.85 -11.65
CA CYS A 143 8.19 19.31 -12.21
C CYS A 143 7.51 18.22 -13.07
N GLU A 144 8.27 17.53 -13.92
CA GLU A 144 7.76 16.42 -14.73
C GLU A 144 7.17 15.29 -13.87
N ILE A 145 7.93 14.82 -12.87
CA ILE A 145 7.47 13.72 -12.00
C ILE A 145 6.23 14.14 -11.21
N LYS A 146 6.15 15.40 -10.74
CA LYS A 146 4.93 15.92 -10.10
C LYS A 146 3.72 15.87 -11.04
N GLN A 147 3.89 16.24 -12.31
CA GLN A 147 2.82 16.16 -13.30
C GLN A 147 2.39 14.71 -13.53
N ASP A 148 3.31 13.76 -13.58
CA ASP A 148 2.98 12.34 -13.75
C ASP A 148 2.26 11.76 -12.53
N ILE A 149 2.62 12.18 -11.32
CA ILE A 149 1.87 11.84 -10.10
C ILE A 149 0.45 12.40 -10.14
N ILE A 150 0.25 13.63 -10.63
CA ILE A 150 -1.09 14.23 -10.79
C ILE A 150 -1.93 13.41 -11.78
N LYS A 151 -1.38 13.05 -12.94
CA LYS A 151 -2.08 12.22 -13.94
C LYS A 151 -2.44 10.85 -13.37
N ASN A 152 -1.51 10.20 -12.67
CA ASN A 152 -1.76 8.91 -12.03
C ASN A 152 -2.84 9.02 -10.94
N THR A 153 -2.82 10.09 -10.13
CA THR A 153 -3.85 10.34 -9.09
C THR A 153 -5.24 10.58 -9.70
N ALA A 154 -5.31 11.26 -10.85
CA ALA A 154 -6.56 11.41 -11.59
C ALA A 154 -7.09 10.05 -12.08
N ALA A 155 -6.23 9.19 -12.62
CA ALA A 155 -6.61 7.83 -13.02
C ALA A 155 -7.07 6.96 -11.83
N LEU A 156 -6.42 7.08 -10.66
CA LEU A 156 -6.88 6.43 -9.43
C LEU A 156 -8.28 6.90 -9.02
N SER A 157 -8.54 8.21 -9.14
CA SER A 157 -9.85 8.79 -8.79
C SER A 157 -10.95 8.28 -9.71
N GLU A 158 -10.67 8.17 -11.01
CA GLU A 158 -11.57 7.58 -12.01
C GLU A 158 -11.91 6.12 -11.67
N ILE A 159 -10.89 5.29 -11.39
CA ILE A 159 -11.10 3.88 -11.00
C ILE A 159 -11.95 3.76 -9.72
N LEU A 160 -11.73 4.63 -8.72
CA LEU A 160 -12.51 4.62 -7.48
C LEU A 160 -13.96 5.06 -7.68
N GLN A 161 -14.19 5.96 -8.65
CA GLN A 161 -15.53 6.40 -9.03
C GLN A 161 -16.27 5.29 -9.77
N ASP A 162 -15.62 4.61 -10.71
CA ASP A 162 -16.19 3.46 -11.42
C ASP A 162 -16.51 2.32 -10.45
N PHE A 163 -15.59 2.01 -9.53
CA PHE A 163 -15.83 1.03 -8.47
C PHE A 163 -17.05 1.40 -7.61
N MET A 164 -17.20 2.67 -7.25
CA MET A 164 -18.33 3.16 -6.46
C MET A 164 -19.65 2.89 -7.19
N TYR A 165 -19.72 3.31 -8.45
CA TYR A 165 -20.91 3.17 -9.28
C TYR A 165 -21.30 1.70 -9.44
N ASP A 166 -20.35 0.84 -9.82
CA ASP A 166 -20.57 -0.60 -9.99
C ASP A 166 -20.92 -1.33 -8.67
N SER A 167 -20.55 -0.77 -7.52
CA SER A 167 -20.89 -1.33 -6.21
C SER A 167 -22.32 -1.02 -5.77
N GLU A 168 -22.94 0.02 -6.35
CA GLU A 168 -24.31 0.44 -6.08
C GLU A 168 -25.32 -0.17 -7.06
N GLU A 169 -24.87 -0.67 -8.22
CA GLU A 169 -25.75 -1.34 -9.18
C GLU A 169 -26.31 -2.66 -8.60
N PRO A 170 -27.64 -2.85 -8.63
CA PRO A 170 -28.26 -4.14 -8.30
C PRO A 170 -27.96 -5.17 -9.40
N GLU A 171 -27.77 -6.43 -8.99
CA GLU A 171 -27.59 -7.58 -9.90
C GLU A 171 -28.71 -7.75 -10.92
#